data_AF-A0A1Q7K2M9-F1
#
_entry.id   AF-A0A1Q7K2M9-F1
#
_cell.length_a   1.000
_cell.length_b   1.000
_cell.length_c   1.000
_cell.angle_alpha   90.00
_cell.angle_beta   90.00
_cell.angle_gamma   90.00
#
_symmetry.space_group_name_H-M   'P 1'
#
loop_
_entity.id
_entity.type
_entity.pdbx_description
1 polymer ?
#
loop_
_entity_poly.entity_id
_entity_poly.type
_entity_poly.pdbx_seq_one_letter_code
_entity_poly.pdbx_strand_id
1 'polypeptide(L)' 'MARLKLKTLRGMNDQDLADKLAELKTDLAKLKLEKSKGTLKKQTGNIRWLRRDIARMKTLFKEREAKK' A
#
# COMPACT_ATOMS: atom_id res chain seq x y z
N MET A 1 -2.28 5.13 -12.30
CA MET A 1 -1.59 4.86 -11.03
C MET A 1 -0.35 4.03 -11.33
N ALA A 2 0.84 4.63 -11.19
CA ALA A 2 2.11 3.95 -11.45
C ALA A 2 2.31 2.82 -10.45
N ARG A 3 2.62 1.62 -10.94
CA ARG A 3 2.81 0.42 -10.11
C ARG A 3 4.08 0.57 -9.27
N LEU A 4 3.99 0.41 -7.96
CA LEU A 4 5.17 0.14 -7.12
C LEU A 4 5.76 -1.21 -7.56
N LYS A 5 6.92 -1.16 -8.24
CA LYS A 5 7.64 -2.36 -8.66
C LYS A 5 8.35 -2.97 -7.44
N LEU A 6 8.39 -4.28 -7.36
CA LEU A 6 9.08 -5.01 -6.28
C LEU A 6 10.57 -4.64 -6.19
N LYS A 7 11.21 -4.35 -7.33
CA LYS A 7 12.62 -3.91 -7.38
C LYS A 7 12.85 -2.60 -6.63
N THR A 8 11.95 -1.62 -6.77
CA THR A 8 12.05 -0.34 -6.07
C THR A 8 11.75 -0.48 -4.59
N LEU A 9 10.83 -1.37 -4.19
CA LEU A 9 10.52 -1.63 -2.79
C LEU A 9 11.68 -2.32 -2.06
N ARG A 10 12.38 -3.26 -2.71
CA ARG A 10 13.54 -3.96 -2.12
C ARG A 10 14.73 -3.03 -1.87
N GLY A 11 14.93 -2.02 -2.72
CA GLY A 11 16.01 -1.05 -2.60
C GLY A 11 15.75 0.10 -1.62
N MET A 12 14.55 0.20 -1.04
CA MET A 12 14.20 1.23 -0.05
C MET A 12 14.61 0.82 1.36
N ASN A 13 14.89 1.82 2.21
CA ASN A 13 15.22 1.61 3.62
C ASN A 13 13.98 1.12 4.41
N ASP A 14 14.20 0.49 5.57
CA ASP A 14 13.11 0.01 6.44
C ASP A 14 12.20 1.15 6.92
N GLN A 15 12.80 2.33 7.21
CA GLN A 15 12.07 3.53 7.61
C GLN A 15 11.17 4.06 6.47
N ASP A 16 11.73 4.23 5.27
CA ASP A 16 10.97 4.69 4.10
C ASP A 16 9.81 3.76 3.74
N LEU A 17 9.96 2.45 3.98
CA LEU A 17 8.90 1.47 3.78
C LEU A 17 7.79 1.59 4.83
N ALA A 18 8.15 1.88 6.08
CA ALA A 18 7.18 2.10 7.16
C ALA A 18 6.36 3.37 6.92
N ASP A 19 7.02 4.45 6.49
CA ASP A 19 6.37 5.72 6.18
C ASP A 19 5.40 5.59 5.00
N LYS A 20 5.82 4.94 3.91
CA LYS A 20 4.93 4.63 2.78
C LYS A 20 3.77 3.72 3.15
N LEU A 21 3.98 2.79 4.08
CA LEU A 21 2.90 1.95 4.59
C LEU A 21 1.86 2.80 5.33
N ALA A 22 2.30 3.80 6.10
CA ALA A 22 1.40 4.71 6.80
C ALA A 22 0.59 5.56 5.81
N GLU A 23 1.24 6.17 4.82
CA GLU A 23 0.60 6.93 3.74
C GLU A 23 -0.48 6.09 3.03
N LEU A 24 -0.12 4.89 2.55
CA LEU A 24 -1.03 4.02 1.81
C LEU A 24 -2.21 3.53 2.67
N LYS A 25 -2.05 3.39 3.99
CA LYS A 25 -3.17 3.11 4.90
C LYS A 25 -4.11 4.29 5.03
N THR A 26 -3.60 5.52 5.12
CA THR A 26 -4.43 6.73 5.20
C THR A 26 -5.23 6.95 3.91
N ASP A 27 -4.63 6.71 2.75
CA ASP A 27 -5.32 6.76 1.47
C ASP A 27 -6.42 5.70 1.36
N LEU A 28 -6.18 4.50 1.91
CA LEU A 28 -7.21 3.47 1.98
C LEU A 28 -8.38 3.90 2.87
N ALA A 29 -8.10 4.56 3.99
CA ALA A 29 -9.13 5.09 4.88
C ALA A 29 -9.98 6.16 4.18
N LYS A 30 -9.37 7.11 3.46
CA LYS A 30 -10.08 8.11 2.66
C LYS A 30 -10.98 7.46 1.60
N LEU A 31 -10.45 6.50 0.84
CA LEU A 31 -11.24 5.77 -0.17
C LEU A 31 -12.38 4.95 0.43
N LYS A 32 -12.21 4.40 1.64
CA LYS A 32 -13.28 3.72 2.38
C LYS A 32 -14.37 4.69 2.81
N LEU A 33 -14.01 5.88 3.28
CA LEU A 33 -14.96 6.92 3.66
C LEU A 33 -15.76 7.38 2.44
N GLU A 34 -15.10 7.62 1.31
CA GLU A 34 -15.78 7.96 0.05
C GLU A 34 -16.67 6.83 -0.46
N LYS A 35 -16.25 5.57 -0.31
CA LYS A 35 -17.09 4.41 -0.59
C LYS A 35 -18.35 4.39 0.28
N SER A 36 -18.20 4.64 1.58
CA SER A 36 -19.31 4.70 2.53
C SER A 36 -20.29 5.82 2.21
N LYS A 37 -19.80 6.95 1.68
CA LYS A 37 -20.62 8.09 1.24
C LYS A 37 -21.35 7.83 -0.08
N GLY A 38 -21.10 6.71 -0.77
CA GLY A 38 -21.79 6.34 -2.01
C GLY A 38 -21.38 7.13 -3.25
N THR A 39 -20.40 8.04 -3.15
CA THR A 39 -19.91 8.86 -4.28
C THR A 39 -18.84 8.15 -5.12
N LEU A 40 -18.39 6.97 -4.69
CA LEU A 40 -17.28 6.25 -5.30
C LEU A 40 -17.71 5.48 -6.57
N LYS A 41 -17.88 6.19 -7.70
CA LYS A 41 -18.30 5.59 -8.99
C LYS A 41 -17.16 4.92 -9.77
N LYS A 42 -16.06 5.65 -10.08
CA LYS A 42 -14.98 5.15 -10.97
C LYS A 42 -13.69 4.73 -10.25
N GLN A 43 -13.52 5.06 -8.97
CA GLN A 43 -12.28 4.80 -8.22
C GLN A 43 -12.24 3.46 -7.47
N THR A 44 -13.30 2.64 -7.56
CA THR A 44 -13.40 1.33 -6.87
C THR A 44 -12.24 0.38 -7.21
N GLY A 45 -11.74 0.43 -8.45
CA GLY A 45 -10.59 -0.36 -8.89
C GLY A 45 -9.30 -0.05 -8.12
N ASN A 46 -9.13 1.19 -7.64
CA ASN A 46 -7.91 1.63 -6.93
C ASN A 46 -7.77 0.95 -5.57
N ILE A 47 -8.88 0.64 -4.90
CA ILE A 47 -8.87 -0.03 -3.58
C ILE A 47 -8.18 -1.40 -3.66
N ARG A 48 -8.40 -2.15 -4.76
CA ARG A 48 -7.77 -3.47 -4.95
C ARG A 48 -6.25 -3.33 -5.10
N TRP A 49 -5.78 -2.31 -5.79
CA TRP A 49 -4.35 -2.08 -6.01
C TRP A 49 -3.66 -1.62 -4.71
N LEU A 50 -4.27 -0.67 -4.00
CA LEU A 50 -3.78 -0.19 -2.72
C LEU A 50 -3.62 -1.32 -1.70
N ARG A 51 -4.60 -2.24 -1.63
CA ARG A 51 -4.51 -3.45 -0.79
C ARG A 51 -3.35 -4.35 -1.17
N ARG A 52 -3.08 -4.54 -2.47
CA ARG A 52 -1.94 -5.37 -2.92
C ARG A 52 -0.60 -4.73 -2.59
N ASP A 53 -0.48 -3.42 -2.73
CA ASP A 53 0.77 -2.72 -2.44
C ASP A 53 1.07 -2.74 -0.93
N ILE A 54 0.05 -2.59 -0.08
CA ILE A 54 0.17 -2.82 1.38
C ILE A 54 0.63 -4.25 1.69
N ALA A 55 0.03 -5.25 1.03
CA ALA A 55 0.40 -6.66 1.25
C ALA A 55 1.86 -6.91 0.86
N ARG A 56 2.31 -6.40 -0.29
CA ARG A 56 3.70 -6.53 -0.76
C ARG A 56 4.71 -5.93 0.22
N MET A 57 4.44 -4.75 0.76
CA MET A 57 5.33 -4.14 1.76
C MET A 57 5.39 -4.96 3.05
N LYS A 58 4.25 -5.47 3.54
CA LYS A 58 4.23 -6.36 4.70
C LYS A 58 5.01 -7.66 4.46
N THR A 59 4.90 -8.23 3.26
CA THR A 59 5.69 -9.42 2.88
C THR A 59 7.18 -9.10 2.90
N LEU A 60 7.60 -7.95 2.38
CA LEU A 60 9.01 -7.54 2.39
C LEU A 60 9.55 -7.37 3.82
N PHE A 61 8.78 -6.77 4.73
CA PHE A 61 9.15 -6.70 6.15
C PHE A 61 9.39 -8.09 6.73
N LYS A 62 8.47 -9.02 6.47
CA LYS A 62 8.59 -10.41 6.96
C LYS A 62 9.77 -11.16 6.31
N GLU A 63 10.07 -10.90 5.03
CA GLU A 63 11.27 -11.43 4.36
C GLU A 63 12.56 -10.91 5.01
N ARG A 64 12.59 -9.65 5.46
CA ARG A 64 13.74 -9.05 6.17
C ARG A 64 13.90 -9.62 7.57
N GLU A 65 12.80 -9.77 8.30
CA GLU A 65 12.79 -10.41 9.63
C GLU A 65 13.25 -11.87 9.57
N ALA A 66 12.79 -12.64 8.59
CA ALA A 66 13.13 -14.06 8.45
C ALA A 66 14.57 -14.31 7.96
N LYS A 67 15.25 -13.29 7.41
CA LYS A 67 16.66 -13.36 7.02
C LYS A 67 17.63 -12.94 8.13
N LYS A 68 17.09 -12.38 9.21
CA LYS A 68 17.86 -11.97 10.39
C LYS A 68 18.04 -13.17 11.31
#